data_AF-A0A1W6CSW0-F1
#
_entry.id   AF-A0A1W6CSW0-F1
#
_cell.length_a   1.000
_cell.length_b   1.000
_cell.length_c   1.000
_cell.angle_alpha   90.00
_cell.angle_beta   90.00
_cell.angle_gamma   90.00
#
_symmetry.space_group_name_H-M   'P 1'
#
loop_
_entity.id
_entity.type
_entity.pdbx_description
1 polymer ?
#
loop_
_entity_poly.entity_id
_entity_poly.type
_entity_poly.pdbx_seq_one_letter_code
_entity_poly.pdbx_strand_id
1 'polypeptide(L)'
;MSFLDKLKAAPAPTRVPTASKSTPVTRFIKKVREQQDAVQTAIDGGEINSRTAWFVKSGEGYRFKILRSPLIINNTEWFEAANLADLKALYQGLIDAANSGDEKLVALINERSELDKVAAEKKGIGRKKK
;
A
#
# COMPACT_ATOMS: atom_id res chain seq x y z
N MET A 1 -3.95 -20.02 -41.58
CA MET A 1 -3.81 -20.23 -40.13
C MET A 1 -4.01 -18.91 -39.42
N SER A 2 -4.90 -18.88 -38.42
CA SER A 2 -5.25 -17.68 -37.64
C SER A 2 -4.14 -17.34 -36.64
N PHE A 3 -4.09 -16.08 -36.18
CA PHE A 3 -3.22 -15.64 -35.08
C PHE A 3 -3.34 -16.53 -33.83
N LEU A 4 -4.56 -16.99 -33.55
CA LEU A 4 -4.85 -17.89 -32.43
C LEU A 4 -4.22 -19.29 -32.59
N ASP A 5 -4.07 -19.77 -33.83
CA ASP A 5 -3.41 -21.06 -34.11
C ASP A 5 -1.91 -20.97 -33.86
N LYS A 6 -1.31 -19.82 -34.21
CA LYS A 6 0.11 -19.54 -33.95
C LYS A 6 0.41 -19.34 -32.47
N LEU A 7 -0.52 -18.76 -31.71
CA LEU A 7 -0.38 -18.55 -30.26
C LEU A 7 -0.42 -19.87 -29.47
N LYS A 8 -1.30 -20.80 -29.85
CA LYS A 8 -1.41 -22.13 -29.21
C LYS A 8 -0.26 -23.08 -29.55
N ALA A 9 0.37 -22.88 -30.71
CA ALA A 9 1.51 -23.68 -31.15
C ALA A 9 2.86 -23.20 -30.58
N ALA A 10 2.90 -22.05 -29.89
CA ALA A 10 4.12 -21.52 -29.31
C ALA A 10 4.54 -22.34 -28.08
N PRO A 11 5.79 -22.85 -28.00
CA PRO A 11 6.26 -23.55 -26.82
C PRO A 11 6.24 -22.61 -25.62
N ALA A 12 5.75 -23.11 -24.48
CA ALA A 12 5.72 -22.33 -23.25
C ALA A 12 7.14 -21.85 -22.92
N PRO A 13 7.34 -20.56 -22.61
CA PRO A 13 8.67 -20.04 -22.29
C PRO A 13 9.23 -20.79 -21.09
N THR A 14 10.34 -21.50 -21.28
CA THR A 14 11.02 -22.34 -20.27
C THR A 14 11.71 -21.55 -19.17
N ARG A 15 11.63 -20.22 -19.21
CA ARG A 15 12.00 -19.32 -18.12
C ARG A 15 10.93 -18.26 -17.95
N VAL A 16 10.07 -18.48 -16.97
CA VAL A 16 9.39 -17.36 -16.30
C VAL A 16 10.51 -16.57 -15.62
N PRO A 17 10.72 -15.28 -15.93
CA PRO A 17 11.59 -14.46 -15.10
C PRO A 17 11.03 -14.57 -13.68
N THR A 18 11.84 -14.97 -12.71
CA THR A 18 11.46 -14.95 -11.29
C THR A 18 11.42 -13.49 -10.81
N ALA A 19 10.50 -12.69 -11.36
CA ALA A 19 10.26 -11.32 -11.00
C ALA A 19 9.13 -11.30 -9.98
N SER A 20 9.44 -11.55 -8.72
CA SER A 20 8.65 -11.02 -7.61
C SER A 20 9.56 -10.59 -6.48
N LYS A 21 10.54 -9.73 -6.78
CA LYS A 21 11.16 -8.90 -5.76
C LYS A 21 10.19 -7.75 -5.47
N SER A 22 9.37 -7.94 -4.45
CA SER A 22 8.56 -6.92 -3.78
C SER A 22 9.08 -5.49 -4.02
N THR A 23 8.36 -4.72 -4.85
CA THR A 23 8.63 -3.29 -5.14
C THR A 23 8.04 -2.39 -4.05
N PRO A 24 8.50 -1.14 -3.89
CA PRO A 24 7.87 -0.18 -2.97
C PRO A 24 6.35 -0.05 -3.16
N VAL A 25 5.91 0.04 -4.42
CA VAL A 25 4.49 0.15 -4.80
C VAL A 25 3.71 -1.11 -4.41
N THR A 26 4.21 -2.30 -4.72
CA THR A 26 3.52 -3.55 -4.33
C THR A 26 3.44 -3.75 -2.81
N ARG A 27 4.47 -3.31 -2.06
CA ARG A 27 4.40 -3.28 -0.58
C ARG A 27 3.39 -2.25 -0.07
N PHE A 28 3.36 -1.08 -0.68
CA PHE A 28 2.41 -0.03 -0.35
C PHE A 28 0.97 -0.54 -0.50
N ILE A 29 0.63 -1.07 -1.68
CA ILE A 29 -0.70 -1.63 -1.97
C ILE A 29 -1.07 -2.71 -0.96
N LYS A 30 -0.13 -3.64 -0.66
CA LYS A 30 -0.37 -4.67 0.35
C LYS A 30 -0.74 -4.08 1.71
N LYS A 31 0.00 -3.10 2.20
CA LYS A 31 -0.28 -2.48 3.50
C LYS A 31 -1.58 -1.66 3.50
N VAL A 32 -1.93 -1.02 2.39
CA VAL A 32 -3.22 -0.30 2.27
C VAL A 32 -4.38 -1.29 2.31
N ARG A 33 -4.26 -2.45 1.65
CA ARG A 33 -5.25 -3.54 1.77
C ARG A 33 -5.41 -4.03 3.21
N GLU A 34 -4.31 -4.24 3.93
CA GLU A 34 -4.36 -4.59 5.36
C GLU A 34 -5.13 -3.56 6.19
N GLN A 35 -5.04 -2.26 5.87
CA GLN A 35 -5.86 -1.23 6.53
C GLN A 35 -7.32 -1.27 6.09
N GLN A 36 -7.59 -1.53 4.81
CA GLN A 36 -8.95 -1.70 4.30
C GLN A 36 -9.67 -2.87 4.99
N ASP A 37 -8.97 -3.98 5.21
CA ASP A 37 -9.48 -5.14 5.96
C ASP A 37 -9.74 -4.81 7.43
N ALA A 38 -8.88 -3.99 8.05
CA ALA A 38 -9.10 -3.50 9.41
C ALA A 38 -10.32 -2.57 9.51
N VAL A 39 -10.56 -1.73 8.49
CA VAL A 39 -11.77 -0.91 8.40
C VAL A 39 -13.02 -1.79 8.22
N GLN A 40 -12.95 -2.81 7.36
CA GLN A 40 -14.04 -3.77 7.20
C GLN A 40 -14.36 -4.49 8.52
N THR A 41 -13.33 -4.95 9.23
CA THR A 41 -13.47 -5.57 10.55
C THR A 41 -14.19 -4.63 11.52
N ALA A 42 -13.89 -3.33 11.49
CA ALA A 42 -14.56 -2.33 12.31
C ALA A 42 -16.04 -2.13 11.92
N ILE A 43 -16.34 -2.14 10.62
CA ILE A 43 -17.72 -2.07 10.10
C ILE A 43 -18.53 -3.26 10.59
N ASP A 44 -17.92 -4.44 10.60
CA ASP A 44 -18.54 -5.69 11.05
C ASP A 44 -18.65 -5.80 12.59
N GLY A 45 -18.27 -4.75 13.33
CA GLY A 45 -18.34 -4.69 14.80
C GLY A 45 -17.17 -5.36 15.52
N GLY A 46 -16.12 -5.75 14.80
CA GLY A 46 -14.90 -6.31 15.36
C GLY A 46 -13.99 -5.26 16.01
N GLU A 47 -13.10 -5.73 16.90
CA GLU A 47 -12.13 -4.85 17.56
C GLU A 47 -11.01 -4.41 16.62
N ILE A 48 -10.71 -3.11 16.61
CA ILE A 48 -9.58 -2.55 15.89
C ILE A 48 -8.33 -2.59 16.77
N ASN A 49 -7.25 -3.19 16.28
CA ASN A 49 -5.95 -3.04 16.90
C ASN A 49 -5.38 -1.63 16.67
N SER A 50 -5.59 -0.75 17.65
CA SER A 50 -5.15 0.66 17.62
C SER A 50 -3.64 0.85 17.48
N ARG A 51 -2.82 -0.17 17.78
CA ARG A 51 -1.36 -0.10 17.62
C ARG A 51 -0.91 -0.21 16.17
N THR A 52 -1.71 -0.87 15.34
CA THR A 52 -1.40 -1.14 13.93
C THR A 52 -2.30 -0.39 12.96
N ALA A 53 -3.49 0.02 13.41
CA ALA A 53 -4.41 0.81 12.62
C ALA A 53 -3.81 2.18 12.28
N TRP A 54 -4.04 2.61 11.04
CA TRP A 54 -3.66 3.94 10.57
C TRP A 54 -4.80 4.94 10.67
N PHE A 55 -5.87 4.58 11.36
CA PHE A 55 -7.03 5.41 11.56
C PHE A 55 -7.51 5.33 13.00
N VAL A 56 -8.12 6.41 13.46
CA VAL A 56 -8.66 6.56 14.81
C VAL A 56 -9.98 7.32 14.74
N LYS A 57 -10.91 7.01 15.63
CA LYS A 57 -12.14 7.78 15.77
C LYS A 57 -11.79 9.19 16.26
N SER A 58 -12.36 10.22 15.64
CA SER A 58 -12.11 11.62 15.96
C SER A 58 -13.41 12.41 15.83
N GLY A 59 -14.02 12.77 16.96
CA GLY A 59 -15.34 13.39 16.98
C GLY A 59 -16.40 12.48 16.36
N GLU A 60 -17.14 13.01 15.38
CA GLU A 60 -18.17 12.27 14.64
C GLU A 60 -17.60 11.39 13.52
N GLY A 61 -16.36 11.64 13.10
CA GLY A 61 -15.72 10.93 12.00
C GLY A 61 -14.47 10.17 12.41
N TYR A 62 -13.58 10.01 11.44
CA TYR A 62 -12.31 9.32 11.58
C TYR A 62 -11.18 10.19 11.06
N ARG A 63 -10.05 10.14 11.74
CA ARG A 63 -8.79 10.66 11.23
C ARG A 63 -7.93 9.49 10.80
N PHE A 64 -7.30 9.59 9.65
CA PHE A 64 -6.44 8.55 9.12
C PHE A 64 -5.14 9.10 8.54
N LYS A 65 -4.14 8.23 8.45
CA LYS A 65 -2.88 8.50 7.78
C LYS A 65 -2.58 7.41 6.75
N ILE A 66 -1.62 7.69 5.88
CA ILE A 66 -1.18 6.78 4.83
C ILE A 66 0.21 6.28 5.20
N LEU A 67 0.35 5.00 5.51
CA LEU A 67 1.51 4.36 6.14
C LEU A 67 1.69 4.70 7.63
N ARG A 68 2.30 3.76 8.37
CA ARG A 68 2.66 3.97 9.79
C ARG A 68 3.61 5.16 9.95
N SER A 69 4.55 5.23 9.02
CA SER A 69 5.46 6.32 8.69
C SER A 69 4.71 7.19 7.66
N PRO A 70 3.96 8.24 8.07
CA PRO A 70 2.95 8.86 7.21
C PRO A 70 3.54 9.49 5.96
N LEU A 71 2.89 9.31 4.81
CA LEU A 71 3.12 10.16 3.64
C LEU A 71 2.63 11.57 3.97
N ILE A 72 3.49 12.56 3.77
CA ILE A 72 3.16 13.97 3.97
C ILE A 72 2.71 14.53 2.63
N ILE A 73 1.47 14.98 2.55
CA ILE A 73 0.90 15.59 1.34
C ILE A 73 0.48 17.01 1.73
N ASN A 74 1.03 18.03 1.07
CA ASN A 74 0.73 19.43 1.36
C ASN A 74 0.87 19.78 2.86
N ASN A 75 1.98 19.36 3.49
CA ASN A 75 2.24 19.54 4.92
C ASN A 75 1.19 18.91 5.86
N THR A 76 0.41 17.95 5.34
CA THR A 76 -0.65 17.24 6.07
C THR A 76 -0.30 15.77 6.16
N GLU A 77 -0.32 15.24 7.39
CA GLU A 77 -0.07 13.81 7.68
C GLU A 77 -1.35 13.05 8.02
N TRP A 78 -2.32 13.76 8.59
CA TRP A 78 -3.60 13.23 9.02
C TRP A 78 -4.72 13.84 8.18
N PHE A 79 -5.50 12.97 7.57
CA PHE A 79 -6.66 13.29 6.76
C PHE A 79 -7.92 12.89 7.51
N GLU A 80 -9.06 13.35 7.02
CA GLU A 80 -10.37 13.12 7.64
C GLU A 80 -11.24 12.25 6.73
N ALA A 81 -12.04 11.39 7.35
CA ALA A 81 -13.08 10.61 6.72
C ALA A 81 -14.35 10.74 7.55
N ALA A 82 -15.50 10.89 6.90
CA ALA A 82 -16.76 11.14 7.59
C ALA A 82 -17.23 9.92 8.40
N ASN A 83 -16.94 8.71 7.91
CA ASN A 83 -17.32 7.45 8.53
C ASN A 83 -16.42 6.30 8.04
N LEU A 84 -16.63 5.08 8.55
CA LEU A 84 -15.84 3.91 8.16
C LEU A 84 -16.02 3.52 6.69
N ALA A 85 -17.22 3.71 6.11
CA ALA A 85 -17.46 3.38 4.70
C ALA A 85 -16.69 4.32 3.76
N ASP A 86 -16.69 5.62 4.08
CA ASP A 86 -15.89 6.64 3.41
C ASP A 86 -14.39 6.34 3.52
N LEU A 87 -13.92 6.00 4.73
CA LEU A 87 -12.53 5.61 4.95
C LEU A 87 -12.12 4.38 4.12
N LYS A 88 -13.00 3.37 4.02
CA LYS A 88 -12.77 2.18 3.19
C LYS A 88 -12.67 2.55 1.71
N ALA A 89 -13.52 3.46 1.23
CA ALA A 89 -13.47 3.96 -0.14
C ALA A 89 -12.20 4.75 -0.43
N LEU A 90 -11.72 5.58 0.51
CA LEU A 90 -10.45 6.30 0.39
C LEU A 90 -9.25 5.35 0.27
N TYR A 91 -9.20 4.27 1.06
CA TYR A 91 -8.16 3.26 0.92
C TYR A 91 -8.25 2.50 -0.41
N GLN A 92 -9.46 2.23 -0.91
CA GLN A 92 -9.64 1.66 -2.25
C GLN A 92 -9.10 2.61 -3.34
N GLY A 93 -9.40 3.90 -3.26
CA GLY A 93 -8.89 4.91 -4.19
C GLY A 93 -7.36 4.99 -4.21
N LEU A 94 -6.70 4.83 -3.05
CA LEU A 94 -5.23 4.76 -2.98
C LEU A 94 -4.66 3.50 -3.65
N ILE A 95 -5.34 2.36 -3.52
CA ILE A 95 -4.96 1.12 -4.20
C ILE A 95 -5.10 1.29 -5.71
N ASP A 96 -6.21 1.86 -6.16
CA ASP A 96 -6.51 2.04 -7.58
C ASP A 96 -5.54 3.03 -8.23
N ALA A 97 -5.26 4.16 -7.57
CA ALA A 97 -4.26 5.13 -8.02
C ALA A 97 -2.85 4.54 -8.09
N ALA A 98 -2.48 3.70 -7.12
CA ALA A 98 -1.19 3.01 -7.13
C ALA A 98 -1.10 1.96 -8.25
N ASN A 99 -2.19 1.24 -8.54
CA ASN A 99 -2.26 0.26 -9.62
C ASN A 99 -2.28 0.92 -11.01
N SER A 100 -2.91 2.08 -11.14
CA SER A 100 -2.95 2.84 -12.40
C SER A 100 -1.62 3.57 -12.68
N GLY A 101 -0.70 3.60 -11.70
CA GLY A 101 0.60 4.24 -11.84
C GLY A 101 0.54 5.77 -11.74
N ASP A 102 -0.34 6.32 -10.88
CA ASP A 102 -0.38 7.76 -10.61
C ASP A 102 1.02 8.27 -10.23
N GLU A 103 1.57 9.18 -11.05
CA GLU A 103 2.97 9.59 -10.97
C GLU A 103 3.30 10.25 -9.62
N LYS A 104 2.37 11.04 -9.09
CA LYS A 104 2.58 11.75 -7.81
C LYS A 104 2.59 10.77 -6.64
N LEU A 105 1.64 9.85 -6.61
CA LEU A 105 1.57 8.83 -5.57
C LEU A 105 2.77 7.88 -5.64
N VAL A 106 3.13 7.42 -6.84
CA VAL A 106 4.28 6.53 -7.05
C VAL A 106 5.59 7.22 -6.63
N ALA A 107 5.77 8.50 -6.95
CA ALA A 107 6.92 9.28 -6.51
C ALA A 107 7.01 9.34 -4.97
N LEU A 108 5.90 9.67 -4.30
CA LEU A 108 5.83 9.74 -2.83
C LEU A 108 6.13 8.37 -2.17
N ILE A 109 5.62 7.28 -2.74
CA ILE A 109 5.88 5.92 -2.25
C ILE A 109 7.37 5.60 -2.35
N ASN A 110 8.01 5.91 -3.48
CA ASN A 110 9.43 5.62 -3.70
C ASN A 110 10.32 6.49 -2.79
N GLU A 111 10.05 7.79 -2.70
CA GLU A 111 10.77 8.70 -1.80
C GLU A 111 10.68 8.20 -0.36
N ARG A 112 9.47 7.85 0.11
CA ARG A 112 9.32 7.34 1.48
C ARG A 112 10.04 6.02 1.69
N SER A 113 10.02 5.13 0.71
CA SER A 113 10.75 3.87 0.78
C SER A 113 12.25 4.06 0.94
N GLU A 114 12.85 5.05 0.25
CA GLU A 114 14.27 5.37 0.42
C GLU A 114 14.56 5.97 1.80
N LEU A 115 13.70 6.87 2.31
CA LEU A 115 13.84 7.40 3.66
C LEU A 115 13.77 6.31 4.73
N ASP A 116 12.82 5.39 4.61
CA ASP A 116 12.67 4.25 5.54
C ASP A 116 13.90 3.32 5.48
N LYS A 117 14.50 3.13 4.29
CA LYS A 117 15.74 2.35 4.11
C LYS A 117 16.92 3.01 4.81
N VAL A 118 17.13 4.32 4.57
CA VAL A 118 18.20 5.09 5.24
C VAL A 118 18.03 5.05 6.76
N ALA A 119 16.79 5.17 7.25
CA ALA A 119 16.50 5.07 8.67
C ALA A 119 16.78 3.66 9.25
N ALA A 120 16.50 2.60 8.49
CA ALA A 120 16.80 1.22 8.89
C ALA A 120 18.31 0.97 8.95
N GLU A 121 19.07 1.44 7.95
CA GLU A 121 20.53 1.35 7.91
C GLU A 121 21.18 2.07 9.11
N LYS A 122 20.70 3.27 9.45
CA LYS A 122 21.15 4.03 10.64
C LYS A 122 20.91 3.27 11.95
N LYS A 123 19.85 2.47 12.03
CA LYS A 123 19.52 1.63 13.19
C LYS A 123 20.25 0.27 13.19
N GLY A 124 21.12 0.02 12.20
CA GLY A 124 21.81 -1.26 12.04
C GLY A 124 20.91 -2.42 11.59
N ILE A 125 19.65 -2.13 11.25
CA ILE A 125 18.68 -3.12 10.78
C ILE A 125 18.97 -3.39 9.29
N GLY A 126 19.41 -4.60 8.97
CA GLY A 126 19.76 -5.00 7.60
C GLY A 126 21.26 -5.18 7.32
N ARG A 127 22.15 -4.95 8.30
CA ARG A 127 23.53 -5.46 8.21
C ARG A 127 23.47 -6.99 8.24
N LYS A 128 23.66 -7.64 7.09
CA LYS A 128 24.11 -9.04 7.08
C LYS A 128 25.41 -9.06 7.87
N LYS A 129 25.43 -9.75 9.02
CA LYS A 129 26.68 -10.10 9.69
C LYS A 129 27.57 -10.76 8.62
N LYS A 130 28.71 -10.14 8.33
CA LYS A 130 29.77 -10.77 7.54
C LYS A 130 30.33 -11.94 8.34
#